data_AF-A0A699U2Q0-F1
#
_entry.id   AF-A0A699U2Q0-F1
#
_cell.length_a   1.000
_cell.length_b   1.000
_cell.length_c   1.000
_cell.angle_alpha   90.00
_cell.angle_beta   90.00
_cell.angle_gamma   90.00
#
_symmetry.space_group_name_H-M   'P 1'
#
loop_
_entity.id
_entity.type
_entity.pdbx_description
1 polymer ?
#
loop_
_entity_poly.entity_id
_entity_poly.type
_entity_poly.pdbx_seq_one_letter_code
_entity_poly.pdbx_strand_id
1 'polypeptide(L)'
;MTIETHNWASSAHQEFHKIVREEIFPIVNQVDARLQNFEIEFLKEAAKFLRDFKSLAQEADSSLAKHKFLELEIERLLKAVVSQDIISVV
;
A
#
# COMPACT_ATOMS: atom_id res chain seq x y z
N MET A 1 11.01 -59.43 -1.29
CA MET A 1 10.54 -58.41 -2.25
C MET A 1 11.72 -57.50 -2.52
N THR A 2 12.49 -57.84 -3.54
CA THR A 2 13.71 -57.11 -3.92
C THR A 2 13.24 -55.92 -4.76
N ILE A 3 13.40 -54.70 -4.26
CA ILE A 3 13.07 -53.51 -5.03
C ILE A 3 14.15 -53.41 -6.11
N GLU A 4 13.82 -53.82 -7.33
CA GLU A 4 14.69 -53.61 -8.49
C GLU A 4 15.01 -52.12 -8.55
N THR A 5 16.30 -51.77 -8.48
CA THR A 5 16.73 -50.39 -8.68
C THR A 5 16.47 -50.09 -10.16
N HIS A 6 15.36 -49.41 -10.43
CA HIS A 6 14.96 -49.05 -11.79
C HIS A 6 16.12 -48.29 -12.43
N ASN A 7 16.49 -48.69 -13.65
CA ASN A 7 17.72 -48.28 -14.31
C ASN A 7 17.73 -46.75 -14.52
N TRP A 8 18.43 -46.02 -13.64
CA TRP A 8 18.57 -44.56 -13.69
C TRP A 8 19.21 -44.06 -14.99
N ALA A 9 19.84 -44.94 -15.76
CA ALA A 9 20.36 -44.67 -17.10
C ALA A 9 19.34 -44.91 -18.24
N SER A 10 18.09 -45.21 -17.93
CA SER A 10 17.04 -45.38 -18.96
C SER A 10 16.77 -44.09 -19.73
N SER A 11 16.44 -44.23 -21.01
CA SER A 11 16.12 -43.10 -21.90
C SER A 11 15.03 -42.20 -21.31
N ALA A 12 13.99 -42.79 -20.74
CA ALA A 12 12.88 -42.06 -20.12
C ALA A 12 13.35 -41.18 -18.95
N HIS A 13 14.30 -41.65 -18.14
CA HIS A 13 14.85 -40.85 -17.05
C HIS A 13 15.70 -39.68 -17.55
N GLN A 14 16.49 -39.90 -18.60
CA GLN A 14 17.30 -38.85 -19.22
C GLN A 14 16.45 -37.77 -19.89
N GLU A 15 15.38 -38.16 -20.59
CA GLU A 15 14.42 -37.23 -21.21
C GLU A 15 13.70 -36.39 -20.16
N PHE A 16 13.24 -37.01 -19.06
CA PHE A 16 12.62 -36.27 -17.97
C PHE A 16 13.58 -35.24 -17.36
N HIS A 17 14.81 -35.65 -17.06
CA HIS A 17 15.81 -34.74 -16.51
C HIS A 17 16.16 -33.60 -17.50
N LYS A 18 16.14 -33.87 -18.82
CA LYS A 18 16.30 -32.84 -19.85
C LYS A 18 15.16 -31.82 -19.80
N ILE A 19 13.90 -32.26 -19.76
CA ILE A 19 12.72 -31.37 -19.64
C ILE A 19 12.80 -30.51 -18.39
N VAL A 20 13.13 -31.12 -17.24
CA VAL A 20 13.27 -30.39 -15.97
C VAL A 20 14.33 -29.30 -16.09
N ARG A 21 15.49 -29.62 -16.67
CA ARG A 21 16.62 -28.70 -16.77
C ARG A 21 16.42 -27.61 -17.82
N GLU A 22 15.93 -27.97 -19.00
CA GLU A 22 15.87 -27.08 -20.16
C GLU A 22 14.57 -26.29 -20.26
N GLU A 23 13.48 -26.79 -19.67
CA GLU A 23 12.16 -26.15 -19.75
C GLU A 23 11.69 -25.67 -18.38
N ILE A 24 11.58 -26.55 -17.40
CA ILE A 24 10.96 -26.21 -16.11
C ILE A 24 11.82 -25.21 -15.33
N PHE A 25 13.12 -25.44 -15.21
CA PHE A 25 14.00 -24.57 -14.42
C PHE A 25 14.06 -23.14 -14.96
N PRO A 26 14.22 -22.89 -16.28
CA PRO A 26 14.10 -21.54 -16.84
C PRO A 26 12.75 -20.88 -16.58
N ILE A 27 11.63 -21.61 -16.68
CA ILE A 27 10.29 -21.07 -16.39
C ILE A 27 10.20 -20.62 -14.93
N VAL A 28 10.65 -21.44 -13.99
CA VAL A 28 10.65 -21.10 -12.56
C VAL A 28 11.48 -19.84 -12.30
N ASN A 29 12.68 -19.74 -12.88
CA ASN A 29 13.52 -18.56 -12.72
C ASN A 29 12.89 -17.30 -13.33
N GLN A 30 12.21 -17.42 -14.48
CA GLN A 30 11.49 -16.30 -15.08
C GLN A 30 10.32 -15.84 -14.21
N VAL A 31 9.56 -16.78 -13.65
CA VAL A 31 8.46 -16.47 -12.72
C VAL A 31 8.98 -15.80 -11.45
N ASP A 32 10.08 -16.30 -10.89
CA ASP A 32 10.73 -15.71 -9.72
C ASP A 32 11.18 -14.26 -10.00
N ALA A 33 11.86 -14.02 -11.12
CA ALA A 33 12.25 -12.67 -11.52
C ALA A 33 11.04 -11.72 -11.71
N ARG A 34 9.93 -12.23 -12.26
CA ARG A 34 8.69 -11.44 -12.38
C ARG A 34 8.08 -11.13 -11.02
N LEU A 35 8.11 -12.08 -10.09
CA LEU A 35 7.61 -11.89 -8.73
C LEU A 35 8.45 -10.84 -7.98
N GLN A 36 9.77 -10.93 -8.06
CA GLN A 36 10.68 -9.94 -7.46
C GLN A 36 10.46 -8.53 -8.02
N ASN A 37 10.31 -8.39 -9.34
CA ASN A 37 10.02 -7.10 -9.95
C ASN A 37 8.67 -6.53 -9.48
N PHE A 38 7.64 -7.37 -9.38
CA PHE A 38 6.33 -6.96 -8.84
C PHE A 38 6.45 -6.49 -7.40
N GLU A 39 7.14 -7.25 -6.55
CA GLU A 39 7.33 -6.89 -5.14
C GLU A 39 8.04 -5.54 -5.00
N ILE A 40 9.10 -5.31 -5.77
CA ILE A 40 9.83 -4.04 -5.77
C ILE A 40 8.93 -2.87 -6.17
N GLU A 41 8.18 -2.98 -7.27
CA GLU A 41 7.30 -1.89 -7.73
C GLU A 41 6.11 -1.67 -6.78
N PHE A 42 5.54 -2.74 -6.25
CA PHE A 42 4.48 -2.67 -5.26
C PHE A 42 4.95 -1.92 -4.01
N LEU A 43 6.13 -2.26 -3.47
CA LEU A 43 6.68 -1.60 -2.29
C LEU A 43 7.00 -0.14 -2.54
N LYS A 44 7.49 0.23 -3.75
CA LYS A 44 7.70 1.63 -4.13
C LYS A 44 6.39 2.42 -4.11
N GLU A 45 5.34 1.89 -4.72
CA GLU A 45 4.05 2.59 -4.77
C GLU A 45 3.39 2.64 -3.38
N ALA A 46 3.48 1.57 -2.59
CA ALA A 46 3.01 1.55 -1.21
C ALA A 46 3.73 2.60 -0.34
N ALA A 47 5.05 2.75 -0.49
CA ALA A 47 5.82 3.76 0.24
C ALA A 47 5.42 5.19 -0.17
N LYS A 48 5.18 5.44 -1.46
CA LYS A 48 4.65 6.71 -1.96
C LYS A 48 3.26 6.99 -1.40
N PHE A 49 2.35 6.03 -1.49
CA PHE A 49 1.00 6.14 -0.95
C PHE A 49 1.00 6.47 0.54
N LEU A 50 1.79 5.75 1.35
CA LEU A 50 1.87 5.98 2.79
C LEU A 50 2.38 7.39 3.12
N ARG A 51 3.37 7.89 2.37
CA ARG A 51 3.88 9.25 2.55
C ARG A 51 2.82 10.30 2.21
N ASP A 52 2.17 10.15 1.07
CA ASP A 52 1.18 11.12 0.59
C ASP A 52 -0.05 11.11 1.52
N PHE A 53 -0.50 9.93 1.95
CA PHE A 53 -1.57 9.77 2.95
C PHE A 53 -1.25 10.43 4.29
N LYS A 54 -0.01 10.28 4.78
CA LYS A 54 0.43 10.95 6.02
C LYS A 54 0.35 12.47 5.89
N SER A 55 0.75 13.02 4.75
CA SER A 55 0.64 14.46 4.48
C SER A 55 -0.82 14.92 4.49
N LEU A 56 -1.70 14.15 3.83
CA LEU A 56 -3.13 14.46 3.77
C LEU A 56 -3.79 14.43 5.15
N ALA A 57 -3.44 13.45 5.99
CA ALA A 57 -3.93 13.38 7.36
C ALA A 57 -3.53 14.62 8.19
N GLN A 58 -2.28 15.08 8.07
CA GLN A 58 -1.81 16.29 8.75
C GLN A 58 -2.51 17.56 8.25
N GLU A 59 -2.77 17.64 6.95
CA GLU A 59 -3.54 18.74 6.36
C GLU A 59 -4.98 18.75 6.87
N ALA A 60 -5.63 17.58 6.91
CA ALA A 60 -6.98 17.44 7.45
C ALA A 60 -7.07 17.85 8.93
N ASP A 61 -6.11 17.42 9.75
CA ASP A 61 -6.05 17.80 11.17
C ASP A 61 -5.86 19.31 11.35
N SER A 62 -4.97 19.91 10.55
CA SER A 62 -4.73 21.36 10.56
C SER A 62 -5.96 22.15 10.10
N SER A 63 -6.65 21.65 9.07
CA SER A 63 -7.90 22.23 8.57
C SER A 63 -9.01 22.15 9.61
N LEU A 64 -9.15 21.00 10.30
CA LEU A 64 -10.11 20.82 11.38
C LEU A 64 -9.85 21.79 12.53
N ALA A 65 -8.59 21.98 12.93
CA ALA A 65 -8.23 22.95 13.97
C ALA A 65 -8.59 24.39 13.57
N LYS A 66 -8.31 24.78 12.32
CA LYS A 66 -8.70 26.09 11.79
C LYS A 66 -10.21 26.27 11.77
N HIS A 67 -10.96 25.24 11.36
CA HIS A 67 -12.41 25.28 11.31
C HIS A 67 -13.00 25.51 12.71
N LYS A 68 -12.56 24.74 13.71
CA LYS A 68 -12.99 24.91 15.12
C LYS A 68 -12.67 26.29 15.67
N PHE A 69 -11.49 26.84 15.34
CA PHE A 69 -11.11 28.19 15.75
C PHE A 69 -12.06 29.24 15.17
N LEU A 70 -12.37 29.14 13.87
CA LEU A 70 -13.28 30.06 13.19
C LEU A 70 -14.71 29.97 13.74
N GLU A 71 -15.18 28.76 14.06
CA GLU A 71 -16.49 28.55 14.69
C GLU A 71 -16.59 29.30 16.02
N LEU A 72 -15.59 29.15 16.90
CA LEU A 72 -15.53 29.86 18.18
C LEU A 72 -15.46 31.39 18.03
N GLU A 73 -14.71 31.89 17.06
CA GLU A 73 -14.62 33.34 16.83
C GLU A 73 -15.95 33.90 16.28
N ILE A 74 -16.64 33.16 15.40
CA ILE A 74 -17.97 33.54 14.93
C ILE A 74 -18.96 33.59 16.10
N GLU A 75 -18.98 32.58 16.97
CA GLU A 75 -19.84 32.57 18.16
C GLU A 75 -19.56 33.77 19.08
N ARG A 76 -18.28 34.09 19.30
CA ARG A 76 -17.86 35.25 20.09
C ARG A 76 -18.33 36.56 19.46
N LEU A 77 -18.17 36.70 18.14
CA LEU A 77 -18.60 37.88 17.40
C LEU A 77 -20.12 38.04 17.42
N LEU A 78 -20.88 36.97 17.20
CA LEU A 78 -22.34 36.99 17.27
C LEU A 78 -22.82 37.42 18.67
N LYS A 79 -22.22 36.89 19.73
CA LYS A 79 -22.55 37.29 21.11
C LYS A 79 -22.26 38.79 21.36
N ALA A 80 -21.14 39.29 20.83
CA ALA A 80 -20.79 40.71 20.94
C ALA A 80 -21.78 41.61 20.18
N VAL A 81 -22.14 41.25 18.94
CA VAL A 81 -23.12 41.98 18.13
C VAL A 81 -24.48 42.05 18.84
N VAL A 82 -25.00 40.91 19.30
CA VAL A 82 -26.27 40.86 20.06
C VAL A 82 -26.23 41.75 21.30
N SER A 83 -25.09 41.79 22.01
CA SER A 83 -24.95 42.61 23.21
C SER A 83 -24.90 44.11 22.89
N GLN A 84 -24.25 44.48 21.78
CA GLN A 84 -24.20 45.86 21.29
C GLN A 84 -25.57 46.36 20.83
N ASP A 85 -26.33 45.52 20.12
CA ASP A 85 -27.69 45.83 19.70
C ASP A 85 -28.60 46.12 20.90
N ILE A 86 -28.51 45.31 21.96
CA ILE A 86 -29.26 45.52 23.22
C ILE A 86 -28.91 46.88 23.85
N ILE A 87 -27.63 47.26 23.91
CA ILE A 87 -27.21 48.57 24.45
C ILE A 87 -27.72 49.73 23.59
N SER A 88 -27.82 49.56 22.27
CA SER A 88 -28.25 50.65 21.37
C SER A 88 -29.74 50.98 21.43
N VAL A 89 -30.58 50.06 21.95
CA VAL A 89 -32.04 50.23 22.05
C VAL A 89 -32.48 50.85 23.37
N VAL A 90 -31.68 50.71 24.44
CA VAL A 90 -31.96 51.22 25.80
C VAL A 90 -31.44 52.65 25.97
#